data_AF-E5DRC3-F1
#
_entry.id   AF-E5DRC3-F1
#
_cell.length_a   1.000
_cell.length_b   1.000
_cell.length_c   1.000
_cell.angle_alpha   90.00
_cell.angle_beta   90.00
_cell.angle_gamma   90.00
#
_symmetry.space_group_name_H-M   'P 1'
#
loop_
_entity.id
_entity.type
_entity.pdbx_description
1 polymer ?
#
loop_
_entity_poly.entity_id
_entity_poly.type
_entity_poly.pdbx_seq_one_letter_code
_entity_poly.pdbx_strand_id
1 'polypeptide(L)'
;DCKNVDTPYGDFVNRDQSCMSLARSKPAKNFECRLGARDQVNLASSYLDLGLLYGNDDITAAEVRKYEYGLLKTSYTPYSNLEELPKRNGTKCPFAQRSERCFKAGDSRAEDNLMLLSVHALWLREHNRVARKLAYINPKWDDETIYQEARRITIAEYQHIVVHEFLPVLIGEKLSRDFDILPLREGYSSDYETKVQANTINEFAAAAIRIAHTLVVDEHKRADKYHRLYDLKNISDYQFNSVKYAIDAPLEDILYGSLNEASYIKACQMNKEMNHHLFEGVLSNEHTKRWSLVTRNIMRGRDNGFPGYNFYREKCGLNRARNFEDLRSNIPDFLIKRLKKLYDHVDDIDLYAGLISEEPLKGAAAGFTSACIITDK
;
A
#
# COMPACT_ATOMS: atom_id res chain seq x y z
N ASP A 1 9.55 -12.27 19.05
CA ASP A 1 9.12 -10.92 19.44
C ASP A 1 7.66 -10.64 19.14
N CYS A 2 6.77 -11.02 20.06
CA CYS A 2 5.36 -10.61 20.02
C CYS A 2 5.16 -9.44 21.00
N LYS A 3 4.54 -8.35 20.56
CA LYS A 3 4.19 -7.18 21.37
C LYS A 3 2.69 -6.95 21.24
N ASN A 4 1.92 -7.70 22.02
CA ASN A 4 0.46 -7.64 21.99
C ASN A 4 -0.04 -6.25 22.40
N VAL A 5 -1.20 -5.87 21.86
CA VAL A 5 -1.94 -4.67 22.25
C VAL A 5 -3.15 -5.12 23.04
N ASP A 6 -3.17 -4.82 24.32
CA ASP A 6 -4.28 -5.23 25.18
C ASP A 6 -5.58 -4.53 24.77
N THR A 7 -6.68 -5.26 24.80
CA THR A 7 -8.01 -4.70 24.55
C THR A 7 -8.38 -3.78 25.72
N PRO A 8 -8.71 -2.50 25.47
CA PRO A 8 -9.04 -1.58 26.56
C PRO A 8 -10.37 -1.95 27.22
N TYR A 9 -10.50 -1.62 28.51
CA TYR A 9 -11.75 -1.78 29.23
C TYR A 9 -12.88 -0.99 28.57
N GLY A 10 -14.01 -1.66 28.30
CA GLY A 10 -15.17 -1.04 27.67
C GLY A 10 -15.12 -0.99 26.13
N ASP A 11 -14.11 -1.59 25.49
CA ASP A 11 -14.14 -1.81 24.03
C ASP A 11 -15.44 -2.55 23.65
N PHE A 12 -16.22 -1.98 22.73
CA PHE A 12 -17.51 -2.55 22.33
C PHE A 12 -17.38 -3.53 21.16
N VAL A 13 -16.28 -3.48 20.42
CA VAL A 13 -16.00 -4.34 19.26
C VAL A 13 -15.28 -5.60 19.70
N ASN A 14 -14.29 -5.47 20.58
CA ASN A 14 -13.33 -6.51 20.91
C ASN A 14 -13.62 -7.21 22.25
N ARG A 15 -14.89 -7.27 22.68
CA ARG A 15 -15.28 -7.88 23.97
C ARG A 15 -14.96 -9.36 24.09
N ASP A 16 -14.79 -10.02 22.95
CA ASP A 16 -14.52 -11.45 22.79
C ASP A 16 -13.03 -11.77 22.62
N GLN A 17 -12.13 -10.78 22.77
CA GLN A 17 -10.69 -10.97 22.66
C GLN A 17 -9.92 -10.14 23.70
N SER A 18 -8.85 -10.72 24.24
CA SER A 18 -8.06 -10.05 25.28
C SER A 18 -7.00 -9.11 24.72
N CYS A 19 -6.51 -9.38 23.50
CA CYS A 19 -5.50 -8.54 22.87
C CYS A 19 -5.48 -8.70 21.34
N MET A 20 -4.84 -7.74 20.68
CA MET A 20 -4.43 -7.82 19.28
C MET A 20 -2.95 -8.21 19.19
N SER A 21 -2.66 -9.40 18.67
CA SER A 21 -1.29 -9.86 18.49
C SER A 21 -0.54 -9.04 17.43
N LEU A 22 0.68 -8.59 17.75
CA LEU A 22 1.52 -7.84 16.81
C LEU A 22 2.98 -8.30 16.89
N ALA A 23 3.50 -8.80 15.79
CA ALA A 23 4.92 -9.09 15.66
C ALA A 23 5.71 -7.81 15.38
N ARG A 24 6.84 -7.65 16.09
CA ARG A 24 7.79 -6.56 15.85
C ARG A 24 8.43 -6.67 14.45
N SER A 25 8.71 -5.54 13.83
CA SER A 25 9.42 -5.44 12.56
C SER A 25 10.80 -6.07 12.67
N LYS A 26 11.24 -6.79 11.64
CA LYS A 26 12.58 -7.40 11.65
C LYS A 26 13.66 -6.30 11.77
N PRO A 27 14.61 -6.42 12.71
CA PRO A 27 15.67 -5.44 12.83
C PRO A 27 16.61 -5.54 11.61
N ALA A 28 17.05 -4.38 11.10
CA ALA A 28 18.14 -4.30 10.16
C ALA A 28 19.46 -4.64 10.87
N LYS A 29 20.41 -5.23 10.13
CA LYS A 29 21.78 -5.38 10.63
C LYS A 29 22.50 -4.05 10.40
N ASN A 30 23.16 -3.54 11.42
CA ASN A 30 24.12 -2.45 11.23
C ASN A 30 25.29 -2.99 10.37
N PHE A 31 25.56 -2.36 9.23
CA PHE A 31 26.64 -2.75 8.32
C PHE A 31 28.03 -2.67 8.96
N GLU A 32 28.20 -1.82 9.97
CA GLU A 32 29.45 -1.70 10.74
C GLU A 32 29.54 -2.71 11.89
N CYS A 33 28.53 -3.58 12.08
CA CYS A 33 28.41 -4.51 13.20
C CYS A 33 28.55 -3.84 14.59
N ARG A 34 28.21 -2.55 14.70
CA ARG A 34 28.22 -1.80 15.96
C ARG A 34 26.86 -1.81 16.64
N LEU A 35 26.86 -1.79 17.97
CA LEU A 35 25.67 -1.54 18.76
C LEU A 35 25.14 -0.14 18.47
N GLY A 36 23.82 -0.01 18.32
CA GLY A 36 23.16 1.24 17.97
C GLY A 36 21.64 1.14 18.12
N ALA A 37 20.94 2.18 17.67
CA ALA A 37 19.48 2.18 17.60
C ALA A 37 18.98 1.03 16.70
N ARG A 38 17.77 0.53 17.00
CA ARG A 38 17.15 -0.53 16.20
C ARG A 38 16.51 0.08 14.95
N ASP A 39 17.10 -0.16 13.80
CA ASP A 39 16.48 0.12 12.50
C ASP A 39 15.70 -1.08 11.95
N GLN A 40 14.85 -0.83 10.96
CA GLN A 40 14.05 -1.87 10.29
C GLN A 40 14.53 -2.08 8.86
N VAL A 41 14.36 -3.29 8.35
CA VAL A 41 14.77 -3.64 6.98
C VAL A 41 13.67 -3.32 5.98
N ASN A 42 14.02 -2.64 4.88
CA ASN A 42 13.22 -2.63 3.67
C ASN A 42 13.61 -3.84 2.81
N LEU A 43 12.64 -4.69 2.47
CA LEU A 43 12.84 -5.86 1.61
C LEU A 43 12.46 -5.58 0.15
N ALA A 44 11.91 -4.40 -0.13
CA ALA A 44 11.62 -3.95 -1.48
C ALA A 44 12.71 -2.99 -1.97
N SER A 45 12.85 -2.91 -3.29
CA SER A 45 13.54 -1.81 -3.94
C SER A 45 12.89 -0.49 -3.53
N SER A 46 13.71 0.54 -3.25
CA SER A 46 13.18 1.88 -2.93
C SER A 46 12.77 2.64 -4.20
N TYR A 47 13.15 2.14 -5.37
CA TYR A 47 12.79 2.74 -6.66
C TYR A 47 11.36 2.36 -7.07
N LEU A 48 10.72 3.22 -7.85
CA LEU A 48 9.45 2.92 -8.53
C LEU A 48 9.72 2.02 -9.76
N ASP A 49 10.13 0.78 -9.51
CA ASP A 49 10.63 -0.16 -10.55
C ASP A 49 9.70 -1.35 -10.79
N LEU A 50 8.46 -1.25 -10.32
CA LEU A 50 7.44 -2.29 -10.42
C LEU A 50 7.91 -3.64 -9.81
N GLY A 51 8.76 -3.62 -8.78
CA GLY A 51 9.16 -4.81 -8.02
C GLY A 51 7.98 -5.63 -7.47
N LEU A 52 6.79 -5.02 -7.36
CA LEU A 52 5.53 -5.72 -7.07
C LEU A 52 5.17 -6.80 -8.11
N LEU A 53 5.55 -6.61 -9.37
CA LEU A 53 5.33 -7.55 -10.46
C LEU A 53 6.56 -8.45 -10.67
N TYR A 54 7.74 -7.83 -10.75
CA TYR A 54 8.98 -8.51 -11.15
C TYR A 54 9.75 -9.15 -9.99
N GLY A 55 9.47 -8.79 -8.74
CA GLY A 55 10.25 -9.21 -7.58
C GLY A 55 11.36 -8.23 -7.23
N ASN A 56 11.91 -8.39 -6.03
CA ASN A 56 12.99 -7.53 -5.48
C ASN A 56 14.33 -8.29 -5.37
N ASP A 57 14.39 -9.50 -5.93
CA ASP A 57 15.55 -10.37 -5.95
C ASP A 57 15.53 -11.29 -7.17
N ASP A 58 16.69 -11.76 -7.61
CA ASP A 58 16.84 -12.55 -8.83
C ASP A 58 16.08 -13.88 -8.79
N ILE A 59 15.90 -14.46 -7.60
CA ILE A 59 15.19 -15.73 -7.43
C ILE A 59 13.71 -15.51 -7.72
N THR A 60 13.10 -14.50 -7.08
CA THR A 60 11.69 -14.14 -7.31
C THR A 60 11.47 -13.72 -8.77
N ALA A 61 12.39 -12.95 -9.36
CA ALA A 61 12.32 -12.54 -10.76
C ALA A 61 12.36 -13.74 -11.72
N ALA A 62 13.23 -14.72 -11.47
CA ALA A 62 13.29 -15.96 -12.25
C ALA A 62 12.00 -16.80 -12.11
N GLU A 63 11.41 -16.82 -10.90
CA GLU A 63 10.19 -17.58 -10.64
C GLU A 63 8.98 -17.06 -11.44
N VAL A 64 8.86 -15.74 -11.65
CA VAL A 64 7.72 -15.15 -12.38
C VAL A 64 7.91 -15.14 -13.90
N ARG A 65 9.13 -15.33 -14.41
CA ARG A 65 9.44 -15.34 -15.85
C ARG A 65 9.08 -16.65 -16.53
N LYS A 66 8.58 -16.56 -17.78
CA LYS A 66 8.29 -17.71 -18.65
C LYS A 66 9.55 -18.22 -19.36
N TYR A 67 10.53 -17.34 -19.61
CA TYR A 67 11.71 -17.60 -20.44
C TYR A 67 11.36 -18.00 -21.88
N GLU A 68 10.30 -17.39 -22.40
CA GLU A 68 9.86 -17.54 -23.78
C GLU A 68 9.30 -16.21 -24.28
N TYR A 69 9.89 -15.64 -25.35
CA TYR A 69 9.51 -14.35 -25.93
C TYR A 69 9.47 -13.17 -24.94
N GLY A 70 10.32 -13.21 -23.91
CA GLY A 70 10.40 -12.22 -22.85
C GLY A 70 9.18 -12.17 -21.93
N LEU A 71 8.30 -13.18 -21.96
CA LEU A 71 7.02 -13.17 -21.25
C LEU A 71 7.17 -13.49 -19.76
N LEU A 72 6.21 -13.00 -18.98
CA LEU A 72 5.91 -13.51 -17.63
C LEU A 72 5.02 -14.76 -17.72
N LYS A 73 5.16 -15.66 -16.73
CA LYS A 73 4.27 -16.82 -16.59
C LYS A 73 2.86 -16.34 -16.30
N THR A 74 1.88 -17.06 -16.82
CA THR A 74 0.46 -16.74 -16.64
C THR A 74 -0.32 -17.99 -16.26
N SER A 75 -1.53 -17.78 -15.76
CA SER A 75 -2.53 -18.84 -15.61
C SER A 75 -3.87 -18.37 -16.16
N TYR A 76 -4.87 -19.24 -16.15
CA TYR A 76 -6.23 -18.94 -16.59
C TYR A 76 -7.23 -19.39 -15.55
N THR A 77 -8.37 -18.71 -15.46
CA THR A 77 -9.49 -19.10 -14.63
C THR A 77 -10.63 -19.61 -15.52
N PRO A 78 -11.56 -20.44 -15.00
CA PRO A 78 -12.69 -20.93 -15.80
C PRO A 78 -13.66 -19.82 -16.29
N TYR A 79 -13.54 -18.61 -15.76
CA TYR A 79 -14.53 -17.53 -15.93
C TYR A 79 -14.03 -16.38 -16.82
N SER A 80 -12.73 -16.37 -17.15
CA SER A 80 -12.12 -15.37 -18.00
C SER A 80 -11.09 -16.02 -18.91
N ASN A 81 -11.07 -15.62 -20.18
CA ASN A 81 -10.03 -16.01 -21.14
C ASN A 81 -8.79 -15.09 -21.06
N LEU A 82 -8.73 -14.22 -20.05
CA LEU A 82 -7.64 -13.29 -19.86
C LEU A 82 -6.53 -13.92 -19.01
N GLU A 83 -5.30 -13.46 -19.26
CA GLU A 83 -4.12 -13.95 -18.55
C GLU A 83 -4.14 -13.50 -17.10
N GLU A 84 -4.14 -14.44 -16.17
CA GLU A 84 -3.99 -14.14 -14.75
C GLU A 84 -2.55 -14.39 -14.28
N LEU A 85 -2.26 -13.92 -13.06
CA LEU A 85 -1.01 -14.24 -12.37
C LEU A 85 -0.74 -15.76 -12.38
N PRO A 86 0.53 -16.18 -12.40
CA PRO A 86 0.86 -17.60 -12.34
C PRO A 86 0.40 -18.22 -11.01
N LYS A 87 0.12 -19.52 -11.01
CA LYS A 87 -0.23 -20.23 -9.78
C LYS A 87 1.01 -20.50 -8.93
N ARG A 88 0.85 -20.46 -7.61
CA ARG A 88 1.92 -20.76 -6.66
C ARG A 88 2.17 -22.27 -6.60
N ASN A 89 3.41 -22.69 -6.82
CA ASN A 89 3.82 -24.08 -6.61
C ASN A 89 3.98 -24.38 -5.11
N GLY A 90 3.53 -25.56 -4.67
CA GLY A 90 3.85 -26.08 -3.33
C GLY A 90 2.93 -25.61 -2.20
N THR A 91 3.40 -24.70 -1.34
CA THR A 91 2.78 -24.37 -0.03
C THR A 91 1.31 -23.99 -0.12
N LYS A 92 0.49 -24.46 0.84
CA LYS A 92 -0.88 -23.97 1.03
C LYS A 92 -0.88 -22.45 1.04
N CYS A 93 -1.85 -21.86 0.35
CA CYS A 93 -2.25 -20.49 0.62
C CYS A 93 -2.37 -20.32 2.14
N PRO A 94 -2.09 -19.14 2.71
CA PRO A 94 -2.31 -18.89 4.13
C PRO A 94 -3.67 -19.45 4.63
N PHE A 95 -4.71 -19.45 3.78
CA PHE A 95 -6.08 -19.88 4.14
C PHE A 95 -6.81 -20.78 3.12
N ALA A 96 -6.15 -21.27 2.08
CA ALA A 96 -6.75 -22.23 1.14
C ALA A 96 -6.17 -23.63 1.35
N GLN A 97 -7.04 -24.63 1.41
CA GLN A 97 -6.63 -26.02 1.61
C GLN A 97 -5.77 -26.58 0.46
N ARG A 98 -5.77 -25.92 -0.71
CA ARG A 98 -5.02 -26.33 -1.90
C ARG A 98 -4.22 -25.14 -2.45
N SER A 99 -2.94 -25.35 -2.70
CA SER A 99 -2.00 -24.35 -3.21
C SER A 99 -2.21 -23.99 -4.68
N GLU A 100 -2.74 -24.92 -5.48
CA GLU A 100 -3.09 -24.76 -6.91
C GLU A 100 -4.02 -23.58 -7.20
N ARG A 101 -4.61 -23.04 -6.15
CA ARG A 101 -5.58 -21.96 -6.22
C ARG A 101 -4.96 -20.57 -6.01
N CYS A 102 -3.82 -20.47 -5.31
CA CYS A 102 -3.13 -19.20 -5.06
C CYS A 102 -2.37 -18.68 -6.27
N PHE A 103 -2.24 -17.36 -6.32
CA PHE A 103 -1.43 -16.64 -7.28
C PHE A 103 -0.02 -16.35 -6.75
N LYS A 104 0.90 -16.13 -7.68
CA LYS A 104 2.28 -15.73 -7.42
C LYS A 104 2.55 -14.44 -8.18
N ALA A 105 3.19 -13.50 -7.50
CA ALA A 105 3.69 -12.25 -8.07
C ALA A 105 5.07 -11.94 -7.50
N GLY A 106 5.66 -10.83 -7.94
CA GLY A 106 6.90 -10.28 -7.38
C GLY A 106 6.79 -9.92 -5.91
N ASP A 107 5.63 -9.42 -5.47
CA ASP A 107 5.32 -9.19 -4.07
C ASP A 107 4.38 -10.26 -3.50
N SER A 108 4.68 -10.75 -2.29
CA SER A 108 3.90 -11.80 -1.63
C SER A 108 2.49 -11.37 -1.20
N ARG A 109 2.20 -10.07 -1.21
CA ARG A 109 0.94 -9.47 -0.77
C ARG A 109 -0.03 -9.21 -1.92
N ALA A 110 0.28 -9.64 -3.14
CA ALA A 110 -0.60 -9.46 -4.31
C ALA A 110 -2.03 -9.99 -4.08
N GLU A 111 -2.21 -10.90 -3.12
CA GLU A 111 -3.48 -11.53 -2.77
C GLU A 111 -4.16 -10.96 -1.51
N ASP A 112 -3.64 -9.86 -0.92
CA ASP A 112 -4.20 -9.26 0.30
C ASP A 112 -5.68 -8.87 0.11
N ASN A 113 -6.04 -8.38 -1.09
CA ASN A 113 -7.42 -8.08 -1.48
C ASN A 113 -7.63 -8.22 -3.00
N LEU A 114 -8.90 -8.26 -3.43
CA LEU A 114 -9.27 -8.49 -4.83
C LEU A 114 -8.89 -7.34 -5.77
N MET A 115 -8.99 -6.09 -5.32
CA MET A 115 -8.59 -4.94 -6.13
C MET A 115 -7.09 -5.01 -6.44
N LEU A 116 -6.27 -5.26 -5.41
CA LEU A 116 -4.83 -5.41 -5.56
C LEU A 116 -4.49 -6.54 -6.54
N LEU A 117 -5.11 -7.71 -6.37
CA LEU A 117 -4.93 -8.84 -7.29
C LEU A 117 -5.24 -8.47 -8.74
N SER A 118 -6.33 -7.73 -8.96
CA SER A 118 -6.78 -7.29 -10.29
C SER A 118 -5.78 -6.31 -10.92
N VAL A 119 -5.23 -5.38 -10.15
CA VAL A 119 -4.20 -4.44 -10.62
C VAL A 119 -2.88 -5.16 -10.93
N HIS A 120 -2.49 -6.16 -10.13
CA HIS A 120 -1.33 -7.01 -10.44
C HIS A 120 -1.52 -7.77 -11.77
N ALA A 121 -2.70 -8.35 -12.00
CA ALA A 121 -3.01 -9.02 -13.26
C ALA A 121 -2.98 -8.04 -14.46
N LEU A 122 -3.47 -6.81 -14.28
CA LEU A 122 -3.41 -5.77 -15.31
C LEU A 122 -1.96 -5.45 -15.72
N TRP A 123 -1.06 -5.25 -14.75
CA TRP A 123 0.35 -4.98 -15.03
C TRP A 123 1.08 -6.16 -15.68
N LEU A 124 0.75 -7.40 -15.30
CA LEU A 124 1.26 -8.59 -15.97
C LEU A 124 0.84 -8.63 -17.44
N ARG A 125 -0.44 -8.37 -17.72
CA ARG A 125 -0.97 -8.36 -19.09
C ARG A 125 -0.33 -7.26 -19.92
N GLU A 126 -0.10 -6.10 -19.34
CA GLU A 126 0.58 -4.99 -20.01
C GLU A 126 2.02 -5.38 -20.39
N HIS A 127 2.78 -5.94 -19.46
CA HIS A 127 4.12 -6.46 -19.77
C HIS A 127 4.08 -7.47 -20.93
N ASN A 128 3.21 -8.48 -20.85
CA ASN A 128 3.10 -9.49 -21.90
C ASN A 128 2.61 -8.90 -23.24
N ARG A 129 1.76 -7.87 -23.22
CA ARG A 129 1.33 -7.13 -24.41
C ARG A 129 2.51 -6.41 -25.07
N VAL A 130 3.36 -5.75 -24.28
CA VAL A 130 4.56 -5.06 -24.76
C VAL A 130 5.57 -6.07 -25.30
N ALA A 131 5.88 -7.13 -24.55
CA ALA A 131 6.81 -8.18 -24.95
C ALA A 131 6.42 -8.83 -26.29
N ARG A 132 5.14 -9.20 -26.47
CA ARG A 132 4.64 -9.74 -27.76
C ARG A 132 4.83 -8.76 -28.92
N LYS A 133 4.57 -7.47 -28.70
CA LYS A 133 4.78 -6.44 -29.74
C LYS A 133 6.25 -6.28 -30.08
N LEU A 134 7.13 -6.25 -29.06
CA LEU A 134 8.59 -6.17 -29.24
C LEU A 134 9.13 -7.38 -30.00
N ALA A 135 8.70 -8.59 -29.64
CA ALA A 135 9.07 -9.83 -30.34
C ALA A 135 8.66 -9.80 -31.82
N TYR A 136 7.47 -9.26 -32.12
CA TYR A 136 6.97 -9.13 -33.49
C TYR A 136 7.78 -8.15 -34.33
N ILE A 137 8.10 -6.96 -33.79
CA ILE A 137 8.84 -5.93 -34.54
C ILE A 137 10.36 -6.17 -34.57
N ASN A 138 10.89 -6.93 -33.60
CA ASN A 138 12.31 -7.29 -33.50
C ASN A 138 12.51 -8.82 -33.48
N PRO A 139 12.33 -9.54 -34.61
CA PRO A 139 12.39 -11.01 -34.64
C PRO A 139 13.76 -11.62 -34.29
N LYS A 140 14.81 -10.80 -34.22
CA LYS A 140 16.19 -11.24 -33.89
C LYS A 140 16.54 -11.08 -32.42
N TRP A 141 15.72 -10.41 -31.63
CA TRP A 141 15.97 -10.26 -30.20
C TRP A 141 15.74 -11.58 -29.48
N ASP A 142 16.60 -11.87 -28.52
CA ASP A 142 16.45 -13.03 -27.64
C ASP A 142 15.43 -12.75 -26.51
N ASP A 143 15.11 -13.79 -25.75
CA ASP A 143 14.17 -13.70 -24.61
C ASP A 143 14.56 -12.62 -23.61
N GLU A 144 15.85 -12.55 -23.26
CA GLU A 144 16.36 -11.62 -22.25
C GLU A 144 16.21 -10.17 -22.71
N THR A 145 16.59 -9.88 -23.95
CA THR A 145 16.45 -8.53 -24.52
C THR A 145 14.99 -8.10 -24.54
N ILE A 146 14.07 -8.98 -24.99
CA ILE A 146 12.64 -8.67 -25.01
C ILE A 146 12.10 -8.45 -23.59
N TYR A 147 12.47 -9.29 -22.63
CA TYR A 147 12.05 -9.17 -21.24
C TYR A 147 12.50 -7.84 -20.63
N GLN A 148 13.77 -7.47 -20.78
CA GLN A 148 14.31 -6.24 -20.17
C GLN A 148 13.73 -4.98 -20.82
N GLU A 149 13.54 -4.97 -22.15
CA GLU A 149 12.92 -3.82 -22.82
C GLU A 149 11.42 -3.71 -22.50
N ALA A 150 10.69 -4.82 -22.46
CA ALA A 150 9.30 -4.82 -22.00
C ALA A 150 9.17 -4.36 -20.55
N ARG A 151 10.06 -4.84 -19.68
CA ARG A 151 10.15 -4.41 -18.27
C ARG A 151 10.41 -2.90 -18.17
N ARG A 152 11.39 -2.38 -18.92
CA ARG A 152 11.74 -0.96 -18.93
C ARG A 152 10.58 -0.06 -19.35
N ILE A 153 9.87 -0.43 -20.42
CA ILE A 153 8.71 0.33 -20.92
C ILE A 153 7.58 0.30 -19.89
N THR A 154 7.24 -0.88 -19.36
CA THR A 154 6.16 -1.02 -18.37
C THR A 154 6.48 -0.25 -17.08
N ILE A 155 7.75 -0.24 -16.64
CA ILE A 155 8.20 0.57 -15.49
C ILE A 155 8.01 2.07 -15.78
N ALA A 156 8.35 2.54 -16.99
CA ALA A 156 8.16 3.93 -17.36
C ALA A 156 6.67 4.35 -17.36
N GLU A 157 5.78 3.48 -17.86
CA GLU A 157 4.32 3.68 -17.77
C GLU A 157 3.87 3.79 -16.31
N TYR A 158 4.32 2.88 -15.45
CA TYR A 158 4.02 2.90 -14.02
C TYR A 158 4.52 4.17 -13.33
N GLN A 159 5.78 4.56 -13.55
CA GLN A 159 6.36 5.78 -13.00
C GLN A 159 5.56 7.01 -13.43
N HIS A 160 5.19 7.08 -14.72
CA HIS A 160 4.39 8.18 -15.24
C HIS A 160 3.04 8.26 -14.54
N ILE A 161 2.29 7.15 -14.44
CA ILE A 161 0.99 7.11 -13.75
C ILE A 161 1.14 7.51 -12.28
N VAL A 162 2.14 6.98 -11.57
CA VAL A 162 2.36 7.28 -10.15
C VAL A 162 2.64 8.76 -9.92
N VAL A 163 3.55 9.35 -10.70
CA VAL A 163 4.04 10.72 -10.48
C VAL A 163 3.10 11.76 -11.09
N HIS A 164 2.55 11.49 -12.27
CA HIS A 164 1.70 12.44 -13.01
C HIS A 164 0.24 12.41 -12.57
N GLU A 165 -0.32 11.22 -12.29
CA GLU A 165 -1.76 11.07 -12.07
C GLU A 165 -2.09 10.82 -10.60
N PHE A 166 -1.37 9.92 -9.94
CA PHE A 166 -1.71 9.51 -8.57
C PHE A 166 -1.21 10.49 -7.50
N LEU A 167 0.08 10.84 -7.54
CA LEU A 167 0.70 11.65 -6.51
C LEU A 167 0.05 13.04 -6.36
N PRO A 168 -0.30 13.77 -7.44
CA PRO A 168 -0.96 15.07 -7.32
C PRO A 168 -2.36 15.01 -6.70
N VAL A 169 -3.08 13.90 -6.85
CA VAL A 169 -4.34 13.65 -6.15
C VAL A 169 -4.11 13.39 -4.66
N LEU A 170 -3.00 12.71 -4.32
CA LEU A 170 -2.66 12.40 -2.94
C LEU A 170 -2.21 13.64 -2.15
N ILE A 171 -1.25 14.40 -2.67
CA ILE A 171 -0.60 15.52 -1.96
C ILE A 171 -1.07 16.92 -2.41
N GLY A 172 -1.82 17.00 -3.51
CA GLY A 172 -2.35 18.24 -4.08
C GLY A 172 -1.46 18.82 -5.18
N GLU A 173 -2.10 19.21 -6.29
CA GLU A 173 -1.50 19.83 -7.48
C GLU A 173 -0.54 20.99 -7.18
N LYS A 174 -0.90 21.86 -6.25
CA LYS A 174 -0.06 23.01 -5.88
C LYS A 174 1.28 22.55 -5.32
N LEU A 175 1.25 21.60 -4.39
CA LEU A 175 2.47 21.13 -3.72
C LEU A 175 3.34 20.33 -4.69
N SER A 176 2.73 19.51 -5.55
CA SER A 176 3.44 18.78 -6.61
C SER A 176 4.20 19.72 -7.56
N ARG A 177 3.65 20.91 -7.85
CA ARG A 177 4.33 21.95 -8.65
C ARG A 177 5.39 22.69 -7.85
N ASP A 178 5.07 23.10 -6.63
CA ASP A 178 6.00 23.84 -5.76
C ASP A 178 7.27 23.02 -5.45
N PHE A 179 7.16 21.70 -5.41
CA PHE A 179 8.27 20.76 -5.18
C PHE A 179 8.89 20.19 -6.46
N ASP A 180 8.49 20.67 -7.64
CA ASP A 180 9.01 20.25 -8.95
C ASP A 180 8.96 18.72 -9.17
N ILE A 181 7.84 18.10 -8.78
CA ILE A 181 7.65 16.65 -8.83
C ILE A 181 7.08 16.19 -10.18
N LEU A 182 6.30 17.06 -10.85
CA LEU A 182 5.58 16.69 -12.06
C LEU A 182 6.54 16.48 -13.24
N PRO A 183 6.31 15.46 -14.09
CA PRO A 183 7.18 15.22 -15.23
C PRO A 183 7.11 16.38 -16.25
N LEU A 184 8.20 16.54 -17.00
CA LEU A 184 8.24 17.44 -18.15
C LEU A 184 7.18 17.04 -19.17
N ARG A 185 6.60 18.02 -19.87
CA ARG A 185 5.66 17.77 -20.97
C ARG A 185 6.34 17.19 -22.21
N GLU A 186 7.62 17.50 -22.40
CA GLU A 186 8.43 17.07 -23.53
C GLU A 186 9.91 17.05 -23.16
N GLY A 187 10.71 16.30 -23.91
CA GLY A 187 12.15 16.21 -23.73
C GLY A 187 12.58 15.25 -22.61
N TYR A 188 13.81 15.45 -22.13
CA TYR A 188 14.45 14.63 -21.09
C TYR A 188 14.73 15.48 -19.86
N SER A 189 14.51 14.93 -18.67
CA SER A 189 14.93 15.58 -17.44
C SER A 189 16.44 15.47 -17.24
N SER A 190 17.03 16.48 -16.62
CA SER A 190 18.44 16.52 -16.20
C SER A 190 18.58 16.57 -14.67
N ASP A 191 17.53 16.18 -13.95
CA ASP A 191 17.41 16.21 -12.49
C ASP A 191 18.09 15.01 -11.79
N TYR A 192 18.55 14.01 -12.54
CA TYR A 192 19.21 12.85 -11.95
C TYR A 192 20.52 13.25 -11.25
N GLU A 193 20.54 13.12 -9.94
CA GLU A 193 21.70 13.42 -9.10
C GLU A 193 22.16 12.18 -8.32
N THR A 194 23.42 11.78 -8.51
CA THR A 194 24.00 10.59 -7.88
C THR A 194 24.25 10.73 -6.37
N LYS A 195 24.18 11.96 -5.84
CA LYS A 195 24.34 12.25 -4.41
C LYS A 195 23.04 12.13 -3.62
N VAL A 196 21.89 12.08 -4.30
CA VAL A 196 20.59 11.91 -3.66
C VAL A 196 20.47 10.48 -3.11
N GLN A 197 20.10 10.37 -1.84
CA GLN A 197 19.84 9.08 -1.23
C GLN A 197 18.43 8.61 -1.61
N ALA A 198 18.35 7.64 -2.50
CA ALA A 198 17.07 7.09 -2.98
C ALA A 198 16.45 6.05 -2.02
N ASN A 199 16.92 5.95 -0.78
CA ASN A 199 16.37 5.00 0.19
C ASN A 199 15.02 5.48 0.70
N THR A 200 14.04 4.57 0.80
CA THR A 200 12.77 4.88 1.43
C THR A 200 12.97 5.17 2.92
N ILE A 201 12.60 6.38 3.36
CA ILE A 201 12.61 6.73 4.79
C ILE A 201 11.56 5.92 5.55
N ASN A 202 11.84 5.61 6.81
CA ASN A 202 11.03 4.69 7.61
C ASN A 202 9.61 5.23 7.83
N GLU A 203 9.51 6.52 8.09
CA GLU A 203 8.28 7.27 8.32
C GLU A 203 7.35 7.24 7.11
N PHE A 204 7.90 7.30 5.90
CA PHE A 204 7.13 7.14 4.67
C PHE A 204 6.42 5.78 4.66
N ALA A 205 7.18 4.70 4.85
CA ALA A 205 6.68 3.33 4.70
C ALA A 205 5.74 2.88 5.84
N ALA A 206 6.00 3.35 7.06
CA ALA A 206 5.28 2.91 8.26
C ALA A 206 4.24 3.91 8.81
N ALA A 207 4.20 5.16 8.32
CA ALA A 207 3.21 6.14 8.74
C ALA A 207 2.61 6.96 7.59
N ALA A 208 3.41 7.72 6.83
CA ALA A 208 2.89 8.79 5.97
C ALA A 208 2.06 8.28 4.80
N ILE A 209 2.55 7.32 4.01
CA ILE A 209 1.78 6.78 2.87
C ILE A 209 0.52 6.01 3.34
N ARG A 210 0.51 5.57 4.62
CA ARG A 210 -0.59 4.80 5.20
C ARG A 210 -1.84 5.62 5.47
N ILE A 211 -1.81 6.94 5.27
CA ILE A 211 -3.05 7.72 5.17
C ILE A 211 -3.93 7.20 4.04
N ALA A 212 -3.37 6.58 3.00
CA ALA A 212 -4.13 6.01 1.90
C ALA A 212 -5.11 4.91 2.38
N HIS A 213 -4.90 4.33 3.57
CA HIS A 213 -5.88 3.43 4.16
C HIS A 213 -7.23 4.10 4.45
N THR A 214 -7.28 5.43 4.65
CA THR A 214 -8.57 6.14 4.80
C THR A 214 -9.33 6.28 3.50
N LEU A 215 -8.70 5.97 2.36
CA LEU A 215 -9.32 5.98 1.02
C LEU A 215 -9.99 4.65 0.68
N VAL A 216 -9.78 3.63 1.50
CA VAL A 216 -10.37 2.31 1.33
C VAL A 216 -11.87 2.39 1.64
N VAL A 217 -12.69 1.86 0.73
CA VAL A 217 -14.15 1.78 0.88
C VAL A 217 -14.56 0.63 1.83
N ASP A 218 -15.80 0.63 2.32
CA ASP A 218 -16.32 -0.47 3.17
C ASP A 218 -16.67 -1.72 2.36
N GLU A 219 -17.13 -1.55 1.11
CA GLU A 219 -17.62 -2.63 0.27
C GLU A 219 -16.92 -2.59 -1.09
N HIS A 220 -16.60 -3.76 -1.65
CA HIS A 220 -16.30 -3.85 -3.08
C HIS A 220 -17.56 -4.21 -3.86
N LYS A 221 -17.69 -3.55 -5.00
CA LYS A 221 -18.74 -3.77 -5.97
C LYS A 221 -18.13 -4.42 -7.20
N ARG A 222 -18.85 -5.34 -7.83
CA ARG A 222 -18.54 -5.76 -9.19
C ARG A 222 -19.43 -4.99 -10.16
N ALA A 223 -18.92 -4.77 -11.36
CA ALA A 223 -19.74 -4.33 -12.48
C ALA A 223 -19.36 -5.11 -13.71
N ASP A 224 -20.31 -5.32 -14.62
CA ASP A 224 -19.97 -5.89 -15.92
C ASP A 224 -19.28 -4.84 -16.82
N LYS A 225 -18.87 -5.26 -18.01
CA LYS A 225 -18.28 -4.38 -19.03
C LYS A 225 -19.17 -3.20 -19.47
N TYR A 226 -20.46 -3.19 -19.11
CA TYR A 226 -21.39 -2.10 -19.36
C TYR A 226 -21.60 -1.23 -18.12
N HIS A 227 -20.74 -1.37 -17.11
CA HIS A 227 -20.80 -0.66 -15.83
C HIS A 227 -22.10 -0.93 -15.05
N ARG A 228 -22.78 -2.06 -15.30
CA ARG A 228 -23.95 -2.46 -14.51
C ARG A 228 -23.47 -3.16 -13.27
N LEU A 229 -23.71 -2.53 -12.12
CA LEU A 229 -23.29 -3.05 -10.81
C LEU A 229 -24.05 -4.34 -10.47
N TYR A 230 -23.31 -5.33 -10.00
CA TYR A 230 -23.85 -6.55 -9.42
C TYR A 230 -22.91 -7.02 -8.31
N ASP A 231 -23.44 -7.68 -7.29
CA ASP A 231 -22.67 -8.18 -6.14
C ASP A 231 -21.96 -7.09 -5.30
N LEU A 232 -22.37 -6.98 -4.04
CA LEU A 232 -21.81 -6.05 -3.06
C LEU A 232 -21.35 -6.87 -1.85
N LYS A 233 -20.08 -6.73 -1.50
CA LYS A 233 -19.45 -7.48 -0.41
C LYS A 233 -18.57 -6.58 0.44
N ASN A 234 -18.61 -6.78 1.75
CA ASN A 234 -17.73 -6.07 2.68
C ASN A 234 -16.28 -6.45 2.39
N ILE A 235 -15.34 -5.51 2.59
CA ILE A 235 -13.92 -5.80 2.35
C ILE A 235 -13.41 -6.93 3.23
N SER A 236 -13.88 -6.99 4.48
CA SER A 236 -13.50 -8.02 5.45
C SER A 236 -13.79 -9.44 4.97
N ASP A 237 -14.79 -9.66 4.11
CA ASP A 237 -15.22 -11.00 3.66
C ASP A 237 -14.16 -11.74 2.80
N TYR A 238 -13.24 -11.02 2.17
CA TYR A 238 -12.28 -11.59 1.21
C TYR A 238 -10.82 -11.21 1.45
N GLN A 239 -10.51 -10.54 2.56
CA GLN A 239 -9.12 -10.25 2.94
C GLN A 239 -8.31 -11.55 2.98
N PHE A 240 -7.20 -11.60 2.23
CA PHE A 240 -6.32 -12.77 2.10
C PHE A 240 -7.02 -14.06 1.63
N ASN A 241 -8.22 -13.96 1.06
CA ASN A 241 -8.95 -15.07 0.46
C ASN A 241 -9.43 -14.69 -0.96
N SER A 242 -8.61 -13.92 -1.66
CA SER A 242 -8.84 -13.51 -3.04
C SER A 242 -9.13 -14.71 -3.95
N VAL A 243 -8.49 -15.85 -3.68
CA VAL A 243 -8.74 -17.15 -4.31
C VAL A 243 -10.21 -17.56 -4.31
N LYS A 244 -10.91 -17.47 -3.18
CA LYS A 244 -12.32 -17.92 -3.07
C LYS A 244 -13.23 -17.09 -3.98
N TYR A 245 -12.89 -15.83 -4.18
CA TYR A 245 -13.73 -14.88 -4.91
C TYR A 245 -13.28 -14.64 -6.36
N ALA A 246 -11.99 -14.80 -6.66
CA ALA A 246 -11.44 -14.72 -8.02
C ALA A 246 -11.88 -15.92 -8.89
N ILE A 247 -12.36 -17.00 -8.27
CA ILE A 247 -12.95 -18.15 -8.97
C ILE A 247 -14.47 -18.03 -9.15
N ASP A 248 -15.14 -17.00 -8.66
CA ASP A 248 -16.60 -16.89 -8.79
C ASP A 248 -17.00 -15.88 -9.88
N ALA A 249 -16.09 -15.00 -10.31
CA ALA A 249 -16.30 -14.03 -11.37
C ALA A 249 -14.96 -13.48 -11.92
N PRO A 250 -14.94 -12.95 -13.16
CA PRO A 250 -13.77 -12.27 -13.74
C PRO A 250 -13.16 -11.21 -12.81
N LEU A 251 -11.83 -11.07 -12.79
CA LEU A 251 -11.17 -10.01 -12.00
C LEU A 251 -11.50 -8.61 -12.52
N GLU A 252 -11.79 -8.48 -13.82
CA GLU A 252 -12.12 -7.22 -14.48
C GLU A 252 -13.35 -6.56 -13.87
N ASP A 253 -14.30 -7.35 -13.36
CA ASP A 253 -15.52 -6.80 -12.80
C ASP A 253 -15.27 -5.96 -11.54
N ILE A 254 -14.21 -6.27 -10.79
CA ILE A 254 -13.77 -5.45 -9.66
C ILE A 254 -13.22 -4.12 -10.16
N LEU A 255 -12.47 -4.12 -11.26
CA LEU A 255 -11.97 -2.89 -11.87
C LEU A 255 -13.13 -2.03 -12.37
N TYR A 256 -14.09 -2.61 -13.09
CA TYR A 256 -15.29 -1.89 -13.53
C TYR A 256 -16.11 -1.38 -12.35
N GLY A 257 -16.27 -2.18 -11.29
CA GLY A 257 -16.99 -1.76 -10.09
C GLY A 257 -16.36 -0.56 -9.42
N SER A 258 -15.03 -0.55 -9.26
CA SER A 258 -14.32 0.58 -8.66
C SER A 258 -14.25 1.82 -9.54
N LEU A 259 -14.31 1.69 -10.87
CA LEU A 259 -14.49 2.85 -11.76
C LEU A 259 -15.86 3.54 -11.57
N ASN A 260 -16.85 2.85 -11.01
CA ASN A 260 -18.17 3.39 -10.70
C ASN A 260 -18.30 3.91 -9.26
N GLU A 261 -17.23 3.88 -8.48
CA GLU A 261 -17.25 4.25 -7.08
C GLU A 261 -16.25 5.38 -6.80
N ALA A 262 -16.77 6.48 -6.27
CA ALA A 262 -15.89 7.50 -5.72
C ALA A 262 -15.16 6.94 -4.51
N SER A 263 -13.84 7.12 -4.45
CA SER A 263 -13.10 6.87 -3.22
C SER A 263 -13.66 7.74 -2.11
N TYR A 264 -13.88 7.14 -0.94
CA TYR A 264 -14.41 7.86 0.21
C TYR A 264 -13.33 8.80 0.76
N ILE A 265 -13.50 10.11 0.55
CA ILE A 265 -12.72 11.14 1.25
C ILE A 265 -13.66 11.79 2.27
N LYS A 266 -13.78 11.15 3.43
CA LYS A 266 -14.30 11.84 4.62
C LYS A 266 -13.23 11.76 5.70
N ALA A 267 -12.80 12.95 6.10
CA ALA A 267 -11.62 13.22 6.90
C ALA A 267 -11.53 12.39 8.19
N CYS A 268 -10.27 12.11 8.55
CA CYS A 268 -9.75 11.65 9.83
C CYS A 268 -10.30 10.38 10.45
N GLN A 269 -11.01 9.54 9.70
CA GLN A 269 -11.55 8.28 10.21
C GLN A 269 -11.29 7.12 9.25
N MET A 270 -10.87 6.01 9.83
CA MET A 270 -10.80 4.73 9.13
C MET A 270 -12.20 4.14 9.02
N ASN A 271 -12.46 3.47 7.90
CA ASN A 271 -13.69 2.73 7.70
C ASN A 271 -13.84 1.57 8.72
N LYS A 272 -15.07 1.10 8.94
CA LYS A 272 -15.34 0.12 10.00
C LYS A 272 -14.74 -1.25 9.68
N GLU A 273 -14.67 -1.63 8.41
CA GLU A 273 -14.14 -2.93 7.99
C GLU A 273 -12.66 -3.05 8.32
N MET A 274 -11.87 -2.00 8.04
CA MET A 274 -10.44 -1.97 8.34
C MET A 274 -10.16 -1.75 9.83
N ASN A 275 -11.05 -1.07 10.56
CA ASN A 275 -10.81 -0.77 11.96
C ASN A 275 -11.35 -1.82 12.94
N HIS A 276 -12.42 -2.53 12.59
CA HIS A 276 -13.11 -3.46 13.50
C HIS A 276 -13.07 -4.90 13.03
N HIS A 277 -12.88 -5.15 11.73
CA HIS A 277 -13.02 -6.48 11.13
C HIS A 277 -11.75 -6.92 10.39
N LEU A 278 -10.61 -6.25 10.61
CA LEU A 278 -9.36 -6.59 9.92
C LEU A 278 -8.94 -8.01 10.28
N PHE A 279 -8.86 -8.87 9.26
CA PHE A 279 -8.48 -10.28 9.35
C PHE A 279 -9.38 -11.13 10.25
N GLU A 280 -10.62 -10.70 10.49
CA GLU A 280 -11.58 -11.48 11.23
C GLU A 280 -11.88 -12.80 10.52
N GLY A 281 -11.79 -13.92 11.25
CA GLY A 281 -11.95 -15.26 10.70
C GLY A 281 -10.79 -15.76 9.83
N VAL A 282 -9.78 -14.92 9.60
CA VAL A 282 -8.64 -15.22 8.72
C VAL A 282 -7.41 -15.57 9.55
N LEU A 283 -6.88 -14.61 10.30
CA LEU A 283 -5.68 -14.79 11.15
C LEU A 283 -6.03 -15.09 12.61
N SER A 284 -7.29 -15.38 12.89
CA SER A 284 -7.81 -15.54 14.25
C SER A 284 -7.14 -16.69 15.01
N ASN A 285 -6.88 -16.46 16.29
CA ASN A 285 -6.43 -17.46 17.24
C ASN A 285 -7.28 -17.38 18.53
N GLU A 286 -6.87 -18.06 19.59
CA GLU A 286 -7.61 -18.05 20.86
C GLU A 286 -7.72 -16.63 21.46
N HIS A 287 -6.67 -15.82 21.36
CA HIS A 287 -6.56 -14.51 22.00
C HIS A 287 -6.89 -13.33 21.10
N THR A 288 -6.68 -13.45 19.79
CA THR A 288 -6.97 -12.40 18.81
C THR A 288 -7.92 -12.94 17.75
N LYS A 289 -9.15 -12.42 17.71
CA LYS A 289 -10.16 -12.78 16.70
C LYS A 289 -10.09 -11.86 15.49
N ARG A 290 -9.79 -10.58 15.72
CA ARG A 290 -9.74 -9.51 14.72
C ARG A 290 -8.73 -8.43 15.12
N TRP A 291 -8.39 -7.58 14.18
CA TRP A 291 -7.46 -6.46 14.36
C TRP A 291 -8.10 -5.12 14.03
N SER A 292 -7.45 -4.04 14.49
CA SER A 292 -7.66 -2.68 14.00
C SER A 292 -6.45 -2.23 13.18
N LEU A 293 -6.67 -1.81 11.93
CA LEU A 293 -5.60 -1.28 11.08
C LEU A 293 -4.98 0.00 11.67
N VAL A 294 -5.80 0.86 12.29
CA VAL A 294 -5.34 2.09 12.95
C VAL A 294 -4.43 1.75 14.14
N THR A 295 -4.87 0.85 15.02
CA THR A 295 -4.07 0.38 16.16
C THR A 295 -2.74 -0.21 15.69
N ARG A 296 -2.76 -1.01 14.62
CA ARG A 296 -1.53 -1.58 14.05
C ARG A 296 -0.59 -0.52 13.49
N ASN A 297 -1.09 0.53 12.85
CA ASN A 297 -0.26 1.62 12.33
C ASN A 297 0.38 2.45 13.45
N ILE A 298 -0.40 2.79 14.48
CA ILE A 298 0.12 3.48 15.69
C ILE A 298 1.21 2.64 16.35
N MET A 299 0.93 1.37 16.63
CA MET A 299 1.88 0.48 17.29
C MET A 299 3.10 0.17 16.42
N ARG A 300 2.96 0.16 15.09
CA ARG A 300 4.10 0.05 14.17
C ARG A 300 5.00 1.28 14.25
N GLY A 301 4.44 2.49 14.36
CA GLY A 301 5.24 3.69 14.59
C GLY A 301 6.03 3.63 15.90
N ARG A 302 5.39 3.16 16.98
CA ARG A 302 6.07 2.94 18.28
C ARG A 302 7.15 1.84 18.21
N ASP A 303 6.90 0.77 17.46
CA ASP A 303 7.86 -0.32 17.26
C ASP A 303 9.10 0.15 16.47
N ASN A 304 8.87 0.99 15.47
CA ASN A 304 9.90 1.58 14.61
C ASN A 304 10.60 2.79 15.25
N GLY A 305 10.15 3.23 16.43
CA GLY A 305 10.82 4.28 17.20
C GLY A 305 10.61 5.70 16.66
N PHE A 306 9.46 5.97 16.01
CA PHE A 306 9.18 7.31 15.49
C PHE A 306 9.03 8.35 16.60
N PRO A 307 9.63 9.54 16.45
CA PRO A 307 9.20 10.73 17.17
C PRO A 307 7.70 10.97 17.07
N GLY A 308 7.15 11.71 18.04
CA GLY A 308 5.75 12.15 18.01
C GLY A 308 5.46 13.08 16.83
N TYR A 309 4.18 13.20 16.48
CA TYR A 309 3.68 14.02 15.38
C TYR A 309 4.22 15.47 15.42
N ASN A 310 4.32 16.08 16.60
CA ASN A 310 4.77 17.46 16.74
C ASN A 310 6.23 17.70 16.28
N PHE A 311 7.08 16.68 16.38
CA PHE A 311 8.44 16.72 15.82
C PHE A 311 8.40 16.86 14.29
N TYR A 312 7.52 16.13 13.63
CA TYR A 312 7.39 16.16 12.17
C TYR A 312 6.73 17.44 11.66
N ARG A 313 5.76 17.98 12.41
CA ARG A 313 5.22 19.32 12.12
C ARG A 313 6.33 20.36 12.03
N GLU A 314 7.19 20.39 13.05
CA GLU A 314 8.34 21.30 13.12
C GLU A 314 9.35 21.03 12.00
N LYS A 315 9.69 19.76 11.75
CA LYS A 315 10.57 19.36 10.65
C LYS A 315 10.04 19.81 9.28
N CYS A 316 8.72 19.79 9.09
CA CYS A 316 8.03 20.26 7.88
C CYS A 316 7.80 21.78 7.84
N GLY A 317 8.37 22.54 8.78
CA GLY A 317 8.31 24.00 8.80
C GLY A 317 7.03 24.59 9.41
N LEU A 318 6.16 23.78 10.02
CA LEU A 318 5.06 24.28 10.85
C LEU A 318 5.57 24.67 12.24
N ASN A 319 4.85 25.56 12.92
CA ASN A 319 5.17 25.89 14.31
C ASN A 319 4.96 24.68 15.22
N ARG A 320 5.98 24.36 16.02
CA ARG A 320 5.87 23.37 17.10
C ARG A 320 4.75 23.77 18.07
N ALA A 321 3.77 22.91 18.25
CA ALA A 321 2.70 23.14 19.22
C ALA A 321 3.25 23.06 20.64
N ARG A 322 2.85 23.98 21.51
CA ARG A 322 3.15 23.97 22.95
C ARG A 322 1.98 23.44 23.76
N ASN A 323 0.79 23.54 23.20
CA ASN A 323 -0.45 23.03 23.76
C ASN A 323 -1.35 22.54 22.63
N PHE A 324 -2.41 21.81 22.96
CA PHE A 324 -3.30 21.21 21.98
C PHE A 324 -4.09 22.23 21.15
N GLU A 325 -4.34 23.43 21.65
CA GLU A 325 -5.01 24.50 20.90
C GLU A 325 -4.16 25.02 19.73
N ASP A 326 -2.83 24.92 19.81
CA ASP A 326 -1.92 25.29 18.72
C ASP A 326 -2.07 24.38 17.48
N LEU A 327 -2.83 23.27 17.60
CA LEU A 327 -3.13 22.36 16.49
C LEU A 327 -4.34 22.81 15.64
N ARG A 328 -5.09 23.83 16.07
CA ARG A 328 -6.30 24.32 15.37
C ARG A 328 -6.06 24.80 13.95
N SER A 329 -4.82 25.11 13.58
CA SER A 329 -4.47 25.53 12.22
C SER A 329 -4.73 24.44 11.17
N ASN A 330 -4.68 23.17 11.56
CA ASN A 330 -4.75 22.04 10.63
C ASN A 330 -5.47 20.81 11.18
N ILE A 331 -5.92 20.81 12.44
CA ILE A 331 -6.71 19.73 13.04
C ILE A 331 -8.05 20.29 13.52
N PRO A 332 -9.20 19.65 13.20
CA PRO A 332 -10.51 20.07 13.68
C PRO A 332 -10.65 20.04 15.21
N ASP A 333 -11.35 21.03 15.78
CA ASP A 333 -11.56 21.17 17.22
C ASP A 333 -12.10 19.91 17.91
N PHE A 334 -12.98 19.16 17.25
CA PHE A 334 -13.54 17.93 17.81
C PHE A 334 -12.50 16.81 17.95
N LEU A 335 -11.50 16.76 17.07
CA LEU A 335 -10.37 15.83 17.18
C LEU A 335 -9.37 16.30 18.22
N ILE A 336 -9.09 17.60 18.29
CA ILE A 336 -8.25 18.18 19.36
C ILE A 336 -8.81 17.79 20.74
N LYS A 337 -10.12 17.91 20.93
CA LYS A 337 -10.80 17.48 22.17
C LYS A 337 -10.65 15.98 22.46
N ARG A 338 -10.53 15.12 21.43
CA ARG A 338 -10.29 13.69 21.60
C ARG A 338 -8.82 13.40 21.91
N LEU A 339 -7.89 14.04 21.21
CA LEU A 339 -6.46 13.94 21.46
C LEU A 339 -6.11 14.35 22.89
N LYS A 340 -6.67 15.46 23.38
CA LYS A 340 -6.56 15.91 24.79
C LYS A 340 -7.00 14.89 25.83
N LYS A 341 -7.92 13.98 25.49
CA LYS A 341 -8.39 12.93 26.40
C LYS A 341 -7.50 11.69 26.36
N LEU A 342 -6.69 11.52 25.32
CA LEU A 342 -5.92 10.32 25.05
C LEU A 342 -4.43 10.49 25.28
N TYR A 343 -3.91 11.70 25.09
CA TYR A 343 -2.50 12.05 25.24
C TYR A 343 -2.34 13.11 26.34
N ASP A 344 -1.30 12.98 27.16
CA ASP A 344 -1.01 13.92 28.25
C ASP A 344 -0.45 15.23 27.71
N HIS A 345 0.41 15.17 26.69
CA HIS A 345 1.00 16.32 26.03
C HIS A 345 0.93 16.21 24.50
N VAL A 346 1.02 17.36 23.80
CA VAL A 346 1.02 17.41 22.32
C VAL A 346 2.20 16.68 21.69
N ASP A 347 3.30 16.54 22.43
CA ASP A 347 4.48 15.81 21.98
C ASP A 347 4.31 14.29 22.04
N ASP A 348 3.32 13.79 22.79
CA ASP A 348 3.05 12.35 22.94
C ASP A 348 2.19 11.79 21.79
N ILE A 349 1.61 12.67 20.96
CA ILE A 349 0.74 12.26 19.85
C ILE A 349 1.57 11.40 18.89
N ASP A 350 1.18 10.12 18.73
CA ASP A 350 1.83 9.23 17.78
C ASP A 350 1.76 9.81 16.37
N LEU A 351 2.84 9.66 15.58
CA LEU A 351 2.91 10.22 14.22
C LEU A 351 1.66 9.89 13.40
N TYR A 352 1.32 8.61 13.26
CA TYR A 352 0.16 8.20 12.46
C TYR A 352 -1.17 8.80 12.95
N ALA A 353 -1.37 8.89 14.27
CA ALA A 353 -2.57 9.48 14.85
C ALA A 353 -2.69 10.97 14.53
N GLY A 354 -1.56 11.70 14.59
CA GLY A 354 -1.49 13.10 14.17
C GLY A 354 -1.75 13.29 12.68
N LEU A 355 -1.08 12.49 11.83
CA LEU A 355 -1.21 12.56 10.37
C LEU A 355 -2.66 12.38 9.89
N ILE A 356 -3.36 11.35 10.38
CA ILE A 356 -4.76 11.15 9.98
C ILE A 356 -5.69 12.20 10.59
N SER A 357 -5.29 12.91 11.65
CA SER A 357 -6.12 13.94 12.28
C SER A 357 -6.06 15.28 11.56
N GLU A 358 -5.13 15.47 10.62
CA GLU A 358 -5.06 16.68 9.81
C GLU A 358 -6.23 16.76 8.83
N GLU A 359 -6.75 17.97 8.63
CA GLU A 359 -7.62 18.23 7.49
C GLU A 359 -6.81 18.10 6.19
N PRO A 360 -7.33 17.42 5.16
CA PRO A 360 -6.66 17.36 3.86
C PRO A 360 -6.44 18.75 3.25
N LEU A 361 -5.32 18.91 2.55
CA LEU A 361 -5.08 20.11 1.74
C LEU A 361 -6.16 20.24 0.66
N LYS A 362 -6.42 21.49 0.22
CA LYS A 362 -7.41 21.74 -0.83
C LYS A 362 -7.06 20.97 -2.11
N GLY A 363 -7.94 20.05 -2.50
CA GLY A 363 -7.75 19.21 -3.69
C GLY A 363 -6.80 18.04 -3.50
N ALA A 364 -6.45 17.70 -2.25
CA ALA A 364 -5.60 16.57 -1.90
C ALA A 364 -6.34 15.60 -0.97
N ALA A 365 -5.83 14.37 -0.87
CA ALA A 365 -6.24 13.42 0.16
C ALA A 365 -5.42 13.57 1.47
N ALA A 366 -4.20 14.08 1.38
CA ALA A 366 -3.27 14.23 2.49
C ALA A 366 -3.40 15.58 3.20
N GLY A 367 -3.18 15.59 4.52
CA GLY A 367 -2.81 16.79 5.26
C GLY A 367 -1.37 17.24 4.95
N PHE A 368 -1.01 18.45 5.39
CA PHE A 368 0.29 19.05 5.10
C PHE A 368 1.48 18.22 5.60
N THR A 369 1.44 17.72 6.83
CA THR A 369 2.58 16.99 7.41
C THR A 369 2.76 15.65 6.70
N SER A 370 1.66 14.97 6.35
CA SER A 370 1.71 13.75 5.53
C SER A 370 2.31 14.02 4.16
N ALA A 371 1.88 15.09 3.50
CA ALA A 371 2.36 15.48 2.19
C ALA A 371 3.87 15.78 2.20
N CYS A 372 4.33 16.57 3.17
CA CYS A 372 5.76 16.87 3.41
C CYS A 372 6.60 15.59 3.56
N ILE A 373 6.17 14.64 4.41
CA ILE A 373 6.91 13.36 4.60
C ILE A 373 6.86 12.51 3.33
N ILE A 374 5.73 12.50 2.61
CA ILE A 374 5.60 11.75 1.34
C ILE A 374 6.59 12.26 0.29
N THR A 375 6.85 13.56 0.26
CA THR A 375 7.76 14.19 -0.69
C THR A 375 9.19 14.34 -0.19
N ASP A 376 9.42 14.14 1.11
CA ASP A 376 10.68 14.42 1.81
C ASP A 376 11.22 15.84 1.50
N LYS A 377 10.34 16.85 1.61
CA LYS A 377 10.61 18.26 1.27
C LYS A 377 10.20 19.23 2.35
#